data_AF-X1CHA6-F1
#
_entry.id   AF-X1CHA6-F1
#
_cell.length_a   1.000
_cell.length_b   1.000
_cell.length_c   1.000
_cell.angle_alpha   90.00
_cell.angle_beta   90.00
_cell.angle_gamma   90.00
#
_symmetry.space_group_name_H-M   'P 1'
#
loop_
_entity.id
_entity.type
_entity.pdbx_description
1 polymer ?
#
loop_
_entity_poly.entity_id
_entity_poly.type
_entity_poly.pdbx_seq_one_letter_code
_entity_poly.pdbx_strand_id
1 'polypeptide(L)'
;MIKYSHLPEFLAEMEKCGKCGDCALAVEISTAKKHINKPCVVKNVLGFEAYDARGRILILKRLLDGTLPFDQDVGEWVYTCLLCGNCQTTCLAIENGIDLPAMMEALRKDLVESGFSLPKHEEIIKNMFEYNNPYGELHKERFNFIISENFPPKADVVVFFGCTAAYRQKDIATATYKILKKANVDFTVLNDEKCCGSVLFRLGYDE
;
A
#
# COMPACT_ATOMS: atom_id res chain seq x y z
N MET A 1 -23.21 -10.95 3.22
CA MET A 1 -23.53 -9.51 3.14
C MET A 1 -22.41 -8.79 3.86
N ILE A 2 -21.76 -7.81 3.23
CA ILE A 2 -20.63 -7.09 3.84
C ILE A 2 -21.15 -6.21 4.97
N LYS A 3 -20.46 -6.23 6.12
CA LYS A 3 -20.72 -5.34 7.24
C LYS A 3 -19.68 -4.23 7.22
N TYR A 4 -20.12 -3.00 7.00
CA TYR A 4 -19.26 -1.81 7.05
C TYR A 4 -19.19 -1.26 8.48
N SER A 5 -18.12 -1.57 9.20
CA SER A 5 -17.88 -1.10 10.57
C SER A 5 -16.87 0.06 10.61
N HIS A 6 -15.92 0.10 9.68
CA HIS A 6 -14.81 1.06 9.64
C HIS A 6 -15.02 2.16 8.59
N LEU A 7 -15.47 1.79 7.39
CA LEU A 7 -15.71 2.76 6.30
C LEU A 7 -16.68 3.90 6.67
N PRO A 8 -17.76 3.70 7.45
CA PRO A 8 -18.71 4.77 7.81
C PRO A 8 -18.07 5.94 8.57
N GLU A 9 -16.95 5.73 9.27
CA GLU A 9 -16.24 6.79 10.00
C GLU A 9 -15.79 7.93 9.08
N PHE A 10 -15.57 7.63 7.81
CA PHE A 10 -15.10 8.58 6.81
C PHE A 10 -16.23 9.29 6.04
N LEU A 11 -17.50 9.00 6.31
CA LEU A 11 -18.63 9.54 5.53
C LEU A 11 -18.63 11.07 5.49
N ALA A 12 -18.41 11.73 6.63
CA ALA A 12 -18.36 13.19 6.72
C ALA A 12 -17.22 13.79 5.88
N GLU A 13 -16.13 13.06 5.68
CA GLU A 13 -15.02 13.51 4.84
C GLU A 13 -15.29 13.26 3.35
N MET A 14 -15.90 12.12 3.01
CA MET A 14 -16.37 11.83 1.64
C MET A 14 -17.33 12.91 1.12
N GLU A 15 -18.15 13.50 2.00
CA GLU A 15 -19.07 14.60 1.66
C GLU A 15 -18.36 15.91 1.27
N LYS A 16 -17.12 16.10 1.71
CA LYS A 16 -16.31 17.28 1.34
C LYS A 16 -15.79 17.22 -0.10
N CYS A 17 -15.92 16.08 -0.78
CA CYS A 17 -15.50 15.91 -2.16
C CYS A 17 -16.36 16.77 -3.11
N GLY A 18 -15.79 17.87 -3.60
CA GLY A 18 -16.42 18.75 -4.59
C GLY A 18 -16.43 18.22 -6.03
N LYS A 19 -15.93 17.00 -6.27
CA LYS A 19 -15.87 16.33 -7.58
C LYS A 19 -15.14 17.11 -8.70
N CYS A 20 -14.27 18.06 -8.34
CA CYS A 20 -13.50 18.88 -9.30
C CYS A 20 -12.69 18.05 -10.30
N GLY A 21 -12.16 16.89 -9.89
CA GLY A 21 -11.38 16.00 -10.75
C GLY A 21 -9.87 16.20 -10.69
N ASP A 22 -9.36 17.03 -9.77
CA ASP A 22 -7.91 17.25 -9.61
C ASP A 22 -7.17 15.95 -9.33
N CYS A 23 -7.78 15.03 -8.58
CA CYS A 23 -7.25 13.68 -8.34
C CYS A 23 -7.05 12.83 -9.62
N ALA A 24 -7.68 13.21 -10.73
CA ALA A 24 -7.61 12.54 -12.02
C ALA A 24 -6.75 13.30 -13.03
N LEU A 25 -6.95 14.63 -13.10
CA LEU A 25 -6.30 15.55 -14.03
C LEU A 25 -6.09 16.89 -13.33
N ALA A 26 -5.04 16.99 -12.53
CA ALA A 26 -4.67 18.26 -11.90
C ALA A 26 -3.98 19.16 -12.93
N VAL A 27 -4.59 20.31 -13.20
CA VAL A 27 -3.93 21.38 -13.94
C VAL A 27 -3.23 22.25 -12.91
N GLU A 28 -1.89 22.23 -12.88
CA GLU A 28 -1.16 23.25 -12.13
C GLU A 28 -1.49 24.62 -12.74
N ILE A 29 -1.81 25.59 -11.87
CA ILE A 29 -2.28 26.94 -12.21
C ILE A 29 -1.46 27.51 -13.38
N SER A 30 -2.14 28.17 -14.34
CA SER A 30 -1.60 28.68 -15.61
C SER A 30 -0.31 29.53 -15.51
N THR A 31 0.02 30.05 -14.32
CA THR A 31 1.25 30.78 -14.03
C THR A 31 2.49 29.88 -13.91
N ALA A 32 2.33 28.57 -13.70
CA ALA A 32 3.41 27.62 -13.44
C ALA A 32 4.15 27.13 -14.70
N LYS A 33 3.67 27.43 -15.92
CA LYS A 33 4.22 26.92 -17.20
C LYS A 33 4.46 25.39 -17.22
N LYS A 34 3.70 24.61 -16.46
CA LYS A 34 3.88 23.15 -16.31
C LYS A 34 2.69 22.36 -16.88
N HIS A 35 3.00 21.11 -17.23
CA HIS A 35 2.12 20.13 -17.89
C HIS A 35 0.95 19.67 -17.01
N ILE A 36 -0.08 19.06 -17.64
CA ILE A 36 -1.18 18.35 -16.97
C ILE A 36 -0.59 17.27 -16.05
N ASN A 37 -0.80 17.40 -14.74
CA ASN A 37 -0.48 16.35 -13.78
C ASN A 37 -1.59 15.31 -13.77
N LYS A 38 -1.23 14.03 -13.68
CA LYS A 38 -2.18 12.91 -13.72
C LYS A 38 -2.04 12.08 -12.44
N PRO A 39 -2.64 12.48 -11.31
CA PRO A 39 -2.23 11.98 -10.00
C PRO A 39 -2.47 10.48 -9.79
N CYS A 40 -3.59 9.95 -10.27
CA CYS A 40 -3.90 8.53 -10.15
C CYS A 40 -3.28 7.72 -11.30
N VAL A 41 -2.17 7.03 -11.01
CA VAL A 41 -1.51 6.13 -11.98
C VAL A 41 -2.41 4.98 -12.43
N VAL A 42 -3.27 4.47 -11.55
CA VAL A 42 -4.20 3.37 -11.85
C VAL A 42 -5.23 3.82 -12.88
N LYS A 43 -5.84 4.98 -12.68
CA LYS A 43 -6.77 5.57 -13.65
C LYS A 43 -6.08 5.90 -14.97
N ASN A 44 -4.81 6.27 -14.97
CA ASN A 44 -4.08 6.54 -16.21
C ASN A 44 -3.84 5.30 -17.06
N VAL A 45 -3.75 4.13 -16.43
CA VAL A 45 -3.59 2.85 -17.12
C VAL A 45 -4.95 2.25 -17.49
N LEU A 46 -5.90 2.23 -16.55
CA LEU A 46 -7.21 1.58 -16.72
C LEU A 46 -8.26 2.48 -17.37
N GLY A 47 -8.03 3.80 -17.46
CA GLY A 47 -8.81 4.75 -18.25
C GLY A 47 -10.10 5.28 -17.60
N PHE A 48 -10.73 4.53 -16.69
CA PHE A 48 -12.03 4.91 -16.12
C PHE A 48 -11.92 5.77 -14.85
N GLU A 49 -12.86 6.70 -14.70
CA GLU A 49 -13.00 7.55 -13.51
C GLU A 49 -13.19 6.74 -12.22
N ALA A 50 -13.80 5.56 -12.31
CA ALA A 50 -13.97 4.64 -11.18
C ALA A 50 -12.66 4.34 -10.43
N TYR A 51 -11.49 4.55 -11.05
CA TYR A 51 -10.18 4.27 -10.45
C TYR A 51 -9.49 5.47 -9.80
N ASP A 52 -9.92 6.71 -10.05
CA ASP A 52 -9.39 7.90 -9.38
C ASP A 52 -10.13 8.17 -8.05
N ALA A 53 -9.69 9.19 -7.32
CA ALA A 53 -10.24 9.45 -5.98
C ALA A 53 -11.72 9.86 -6.01
N ARG A 54 -12.15 10.68 -6.97
CA ARG A 54 -13.55 11.13 -7.00
C ARG A 54 -14.49 9.98 -7.37
N GLY A 55 -14.09 9.13 -8.32
CA GLY A 55 -14.86 7.95 -8.69
C GLY A 55 -14.92 6.95 -7.55
N ARG A 56 -13.79 6.72 -6.86
CA ARG A 56 -13.75 5.89 -5.66
C ARG A 56 -14.64 6.42 -4.56
N ILE A 57 -14.52 7.69 -4.18
CA ILE A 57 -15.39 8.30 -3.16
C ILE A 57 -16.86 8.15 -3.53
N LEU A 58 -17.23 8.33 -4.81
CA LEU A 58 -18.60 8.10 -5.25
C LEU A 58 -19.02 6.65 -5.02
N ILE A 59 -18.22 5.67 -5.44
CA ILE A 59 -18.50 4.25 -5.26
C ILE A 59 -18.60 3.87 -3.77
N LEU A 60 -17.69 4.36 -2.93
CA LEU A 60 -17.71 4.16 -1.48
C LEU A 60 -19.03 4.63 -0.86
N LYS A 61 -19.51 5.82 -1.23
CA LYS A 61 -20.81 6.34 -0.78
C LYS A 61 -21.97 5.44 -1.23
N ARG A 62 -21.89 4.85 -2.43
CA ARG A 62 -22.93 3.95 -2.97
C ARG A 62 -22.95 2.57 -2.32
N LEU A 63 -21.79 2.11 -1.85
CA LEU A 63 -21.71 0.90 -1.01
C LEU A 63 -22.35 1.15 0.35
N LEU A 64 -22.08 2.32 0.97
CA LEU A 64 -22.63 2.68 2.27
C LEU A 64 -24.15 2.95 2.25
N ASP A 65 -24.67 3.59 1.19
CA ASP A 65 -26.11 3.87 1.05
C ASP A 65 -26.91 2.68 0.48
N GLY A 66 -26.22 1.58 0.12
CA GLY A 66 -26.81 0.35 -0.39
C GLY A 66 -27.31 0.43 -1.83
N THR A 67 -27.10 1.53 -2.55
CA THR A 67 -27.52 1.66 -3.95
C THR A 67 -26.59 0.94 -4.92
N LEU A 68 -25.37 0.61 -4.50
CA LEU A 68 -24.48 -0.32 -5.20
C LEU A 68 -24.31 -1.59 -4.36
N PRO A 69 -24.81 -2.76 -4.81
CA PRO A 69 -24.54 -4.01 -4.12
C PRO A 69 -23.06 -4.38 -4.23
N PHE A 70 -22.55 -5.04 -3.19
CA PHE A 70 -21.21 -5.63 -3.24
C PHE A 70 -21.24 -6.95 -4.01
N ASP A 71 -20.29 -7.11 -4.93
CA ASP A 71 -20.02 -8.34 -5.67
C ASP A 71 -18.50 -8.56 -5.85
N GLN A 72 -18.14 -9.61 -6.58
CA GLN A 72 -16.74 -9.97 -6.84
C GLN A 72 -15.98 -8.86 -7.58
N ASP A 73 -16.62 -8.18 -8.53
CA ASP A 73 -15.99 -7.14 -9.34
C ASP A 73 -15.67 -5.90 -8.48
N VAL A 74 -16.59 -5.53 -7.57
CA VAL A 74 -16.32 -4.50 -6.56
C VAL A 74 -15.16 -4.95 -5.66
N GLY A 75 -15.16 -6.20 -5.23
CA GLY A 75 -14.08 -6.79 -4.44
C GLY A 75 -12.71 -6.64 -5.10
N GLU A 76 -12.58 -7.01 -6.38
CA GLU A 76 -11.33 -6.84 -7.14
C GLU A 76 -10.96 -5.36 -7.34
N TRP A 77 -11.96 -4.52 -7.62
CA TRP A 77 -11.79 -3.07 -7.78
C TRP A 77 -11.21 -2.39 -6.54
N VAL A 78 -11.58 -2.82 -5.32
CA VAL A 78 -11.04 -2.26 -4.06
C VAL A 78 -9.50 -2.39 -4.00
N TYR A 79 -8.97 -3.50 -4.49
CA TYR A 79 -7.54 -3.79 -4.46
C TYR A 79 -6.74 -3.21 -5.63
N THR A 80 -7.40 -2.54 -6.57
CA THR A 80 -6.70 -1.74 -7.60
C THR A 80 -6.11 -0.44 -7.06
N CYS A 81 -6.57 0.07 -5.90
CA CYS A 81 -5.97 1.24 -5.27
C CYS A 81 -4.58 0.91 -4.71
N LEU A 82 -3.56 1.70 -5.03
CA LEU A 82 -2.19 1.46 -4.54
C LEU A 82 -1.92 2.09 -3.16
N LEU A 83 -2.87 2.84 -2.59
CA LEU A 83 -2.70 3.57 -1.33
C LEU A 83 -1.48 4.51 -1.34
N CYS A 84 -1.19 5.13 -2.49
CA CYS A 84 0.02 5.95 -2.65
C CYS A 84 -0.10 7.39 -2.12
N GLY A 85 -1.30 7.83 -1.72
CA GLY A 85 -1.53 9.18 -1.18
C GLY A 85 -1.48 10.32 -2.20
N ASN A 86 -1.10 10.09 -3.46
CA ASN A 86 -0.92 11.18 -4.43
C ASN A 86 -2.21 11.98 -4.71
N CYS A 87 -3.37 11.34 -4.58
CA CYS A 87 -4.66 12.03 -4.72
C CYS A 87 -4.99 12.92 -3.52
N GLN A 88 -4.61 12.52 -2.30
CA GLN A 88 -4.76 13.32 -1.08
C GLN A 88 -3.86 14.55 -1.16
N THR A 89 -2.58 14.37 -1.48
CA THR A 89 -1.62 15.49 -1.59
C THR A 89 -1.98 16.48 -2.70
N THR A 90 -2.71 16.04 -3.73
CA THR A 90 -3.20 16.90 -4.81
C THR A 90 -4.53 17.58 -4.47
N CYS A 91 -5.29 17.04 -3.52
CA CYS A 91 -6.64 17.51 -3.24
C CYS A 91 -6.63 18.85 -2.51
N LEU A 92 -7.27 19.87 -3.10
CA LEU A 92 -7.40 21.20 -2.51
C LEU A 92 -8.78 21.43 -1.86
N ALA A 93 -9.62 20.39 -1.75
CA ALA A 93 -10.96 20.53 -1.20
C ALA A 93 -10.97 20.85 0.30
N ILE A 94 -9.94 20.41 1.02
CA ILE A 94 -9.70 20.68 2.44
C ILE A 94 -8.19 20.86 2.68
N GLU A 95 -7.82 21.44 3.82
CA GLU A 95 -6.43 21.83 4.14
C GLU A 95 -5.40 20.71 3.94
N ASN A 96 -5.72 19.48 4.33
CA ASN A 96 -4.81 18.31 4.21
C ASN A 96 -5.14 17.38 3.04
N GLY A 97 -6.09 17.78 2.18
CA GLY A 97 -6.67 16.92 1.16
C GLY A 97 -7.50 15.77 1.73
N ILE A 98 -8.44 15.25 0.92
CA ILE A 98 -9.28 14.13 1.33
C ILE A 98 -8.46 12.83 1.38
N ASP A 99 -8.50 12.14 2.53
CA ASP A 99 -7.74 10.91 2.79
C ASP A 99 -8.41 9.66 2.19
N LEU A 100 -8.40 9.60 0.86
CA LEU A 100 -8.83 8.40 0.15
C LEU A 100 -8.04 7.15 0.57
N PRO A 101 -6.70 7.17 0.77
CA PRO A 101 -5.98 5.98 1.24
C PRO A 101 -6.60 5.36 2.49
N ALA A 102 -6.86 6.16 3.54
CA ALA A 102 -7.47 5.68 4.77
C ALA A 102 -8.88 5.11 4.54
N MET A 103 -9.69 5.76 3.68
CA MET A 103 -11.01 5.23 3.29
C MET A 103 -10.91 3.86 2.61
N MET A 104 -9.93 3.68 1.72
CA MET A 104 -9.73 2.41 1.01
C MET A 104 -9.18 1.32 1.95
N GLU A 105 -8.32 1.67 2.91
CA GLU A 105 -7.87 0.75 3.98
C GLU A 105 -9.03 0.33 4.87
N ALA A 106 -9.87 1.26 5.30
CA ALA A 106 -11.06 0.98 6.09
C ALA A 106 -12.03 0.03 5.37
N LEU A 107 -12.27 0.25 4.06
CA LEU A 107 -13.06 -0.69 3.27
C LEU A 107 -12.39 -2.07 3.17
N ARG A 108 -11.08 -2.16 2.95
CA ARG A 108 -10.39 -3.47 2.92
C ARG A 108 -10.56 -4.23 4.22
N LYS A 109 -10.48 -3.53 5.34
CA LYS A 109 -10.72 -4.10 6.67
C LYS A 109 -12.15 -4.62 6.82
N ASP A 110 -13.15 -3.81 6.45
CA ASP A 110 -14.57 -4.23 6.44
C ASP A 110 -14.79 -5.50 5.60
N LEU A 111 -14.12 -5.59 4.44
CA LEU A 111 -14.21 -6.77 3.56
C LEU A 111 -13.61 -8.01 4.23
N VAL A 112 -12.39 -7.90 4.76
CA VAL A 112 -11.70 -9.03 5.42
C VAL A 112 -12.46 -9.50 6.65
N GLU A 113 -12.94 -8.60 7.51
CA GLU A 113 -13.76 -8.94 8.68
C GLU A 113 -15.10 -9.59 8.28
N SER A 114 -15.60 -9.26 7.08
CA SER A 114 -16.79 -9.89 6.50
C SER A 114 -16.50 -11.23 5.80
N GLY A 115 -15.26 -11.72 5.85
CA GLY A 115 -14.82 -12.99 5.26
C GLY A 115 -14.51 -12.93 3.77
N PHE A 116 -14.35 -11.74 3.18
CA PHE A 116 -13.94 -11.59 1.78
C PHE A 116 -12.41 -11.57 1.66
N SER A 117 -11.88 -12.39 0.76
CA SER A 117 -10.47 -12.39 0.38
C SER A 117 -10.33 -12.77 -1.10
N LEU A 118 -9.23 -12.35 -1.73
CA LEU A 118 -8.89 -12.81 -3.07
C LEU A 118 -7.97 -14.03 -2.98
N PRO A 119 -8.07 -15.02 -3.88
CA PRO A 119 -7.23 -16.23 -3.82
C PRO A 119 -5.72 -15.94 -3.77
N LYS A 120 -5.27 -14.90 -4.50
CA LYS A 120 -3.86 -14.46 -4.47
C LYS A 120 -3.45 -13.85 -3.13
N HIS A 121 -4.38 -13.22 -2.41
CA HIS A 121 -4.11 -12.70 -1.07
C HIS A 121 -3.93 -13.84 -0.09
N GLU A 122 -4.77 -14.88 -0.14
CA GLU A 122 -4.63 -16.07 0.70
C GLU A 122 -3.27 -16.75 0.50
N GLU A 123 -2.80 -16.86 -0.74
CA GLU A 123 -1.45 -17.37 -1.04
C GLU A 123 -0.34 -16.49 -0.43
N ILE A 124 -0.45 -15.16 -0.58
CA ILE A 124 0.51 -14.23 0.01
C ILE A 124 0.53 -14.35 1.54
N ILE A 125 -0.64 -14.42 2.17
CA ILE A 125 -0.80 -14.56 3.62
C ILE A 125 -0.13 -15.85 4.09
N LYS A 126 -0.44 -16.97 3.42
CA LYS A 126 0.20 -18.26 3.69
C LYS A 126 1.73 -18.16 3.59
N ASN A 127 2.23 -17.54 2.53
CA ASN A 127 3.67 -17.38 2.34
C ASN A 127 4.32 -16.56 3.47
N MET A 128 3.63 -15.53 3.96
CA MET A 128 4.14 -14.71 5.05
C MET A 128 4.30 -15.51 6.35
N PHE A 129 3.39 -16.42 6.66
CA PHE A 129 3.50 -17.27 7.85
C PHE A 129 4.48 -18.45 7.67
N GLU A 130 4.53 -19.06 6.49
CA GLU A 130 5.41 -20.23 6.24
C GLU A 130 6.86 -19.85 5.94
N TYR A 131 7.08 -18.78 5.17
CA TYR A 131 8.40 -18.38 4.64
C TYR A 131 8.93 -17.08 5.26
N ASN A 132 8.19 -16.44 6.16
CA ASN A 132 8.51 -15.13 6.74
C ASN A 132 8.63 -14.01 5.69
N ASN A 133 8.05 -14.19 4.48
CA ASN A 133 8.02 -13.19 3.43
C ASN A 133 6.84 -13.43 2.46
N PRO A 134 6.29 -12.38 1.82
CA PRO A 134 5.13 -12.51 0.95
C PRO A 134 5.43 -13.22 -0.39
N TYR A 135 6.69 -13.54 -0.68
CA TYR A 135 7.12 -14.06 -1.98
C TYR A 135 7.30 -15.59 -2.01
N GLY A 136 7.23 -16.26 -0.85
CA GLY A 136 7.45 -17.70 -0.74
C GLY A 136 8.91 -18.14 -0.94
N GLU A 137 9.87 -17.21 -0.85
CA GLU A 137 11.30 -17.51 -1.03
C GLU A 137 11.93 -18.03 0.26
N LEU A 138 12.96 -18.88 0.15
CA LEU A 138 13.57 -19.50 1.31
C LEU A 138 14.37 -18.46 2.12
N HIS A 139 14.20 -18.46 3.44
CA HIS A 139 14.91 -17.51 4.32
C HIS A 139 16.43 -17.60 4.19
N LYS A 140 16.98 -18.80 3.94
CA LYS A 140 18.43 -19.01 3.75
C LYS A 140 19.01 -18.36 2.49
N GLU A 141 18.18 -18.01 1.51
CA GLU A 141 18.64 -17.40 0.25
C GLU A 141 18.76 -15.88 0.34
N ARG A 142 18.35 -15.34 1.48
CA ARG A 142 18.42 -13.94 1.81
C ARG A 142 19.87 -13.48 1.77
N PHE A 143 20.12 -12.41 1.03
CA PHE A 143 21.44 -11.77 0.87
C PHE A 143 22.53 -12.55 0.11
N ASN A 144 22.21 -13.67 -0.55
CA ASN A 144 23.18 -14.41 -1.39
C ASN A 144 23.88 -13.55 -2.48
N PHE A 145 23.33 -12.37 -2.81
CA PHE A 145 23.83 -11.44 -3.81
C PHE A 145 24.78 -10.36 -3.27
N ILE A 146 24.82 -10.13 -1.95
CA ILE A 146 25.69 -9.12 -1.32
C ILE A 146 26.86 -9.79 -0.59
N ILE A 147 26.67 -11.04 -0.15
CA ILE A 147 27.45 -11.59 0.95
C ILE A 147 28.27 -12.79 0.53
N SER A 148 29.59 -12.65 0.62
CA SER A 148 30.53 -13.77 0.75
C SER A 148 30.93 -14.05 2.21
N GLU A 149 30.63 -13.14 3.15
CA GLU A 149 31.07 -13.18 4.57
C GLU A 149 29.89 -13.13 5.56
N ASN A 150 29.82 -14.04 6.52
CA ASN A 150 28.73 -14.05 7.51
C ASN A 150 28.69 -12.76 8.37
N PHE A 151 27.49 -12.25 8.65
CA PHE A 151 27.30 -11.19 9.64
C PHE A 151 27.74 -11.66 11.04
N PRO A 152 28.32 -10.79 11.88
CA PRO A 152 28.71 -11.15 13.24
C PRO A 152 27.48 -11.54 14.05
N PRO A 153 27.54 -12.49 14.98
CA PRO A 153 26.38 -12.94 15.75
C PRO A 153 25.82 -11.88 16.72
N LYS A 154 26.61 -10.83 17.00
CA LYS A 154 26.25 -9.70 17.84
C LYS A 154 26.95 -8.45 17.32
N ALA A 155 26.25 -7.33 17.40
CA ALA A 155 26.78 -5.99 17.13
C ALA A 155 25.94 -4.96 17.91
N ASP A 156 26.42 -3.72 17.98
CA ASP A 156 25.66 -2.61 18.60
C ASP A 156 24.41 -2.22 17.81
N VAL A 157 24.42 -2.41 16.49
CA VAL A 157 23.30 -2.10 15.60
C VAL A 157 22.74 -3.37 14.96
N VAL A 158 21.41 -3.52 14.96
CA VAL A 158 20.71 -4.56 14.19
C VAL A 158 19.99 -3.90 13.03
N VAL A 159 20.27 -4.33 11.81
CA VAL A 159 19.64 -3.81 10.59
C VAL A 159 18.50 -4.73 10.17
N PHE A 160 17.29 -4.17 10.17
CA PHE A 160 16.11 -4.81 9.58
C PHE A 160 16.01 -4.42 8.11
N PHE A 161 16.31 -5.35 7.19
CA PHE A 161 16.26 -5.07 5.75
C PHE A 161 14.85 -5.18 5.17
N GLY A 162 14.00 -5.99 5.79
CA GLY A 162 12.70 -6.37 5.27
C GLY A 162 12.80 -7.28 4.04
N CYS A 163 11.68 -7.91 3.69
CA CYS A 163 11.60 -8.82 2.56
C CYS A 163 11.86 -8.12 1.21
N THR A 164 11.38 -6.89 1.02
CA THR A 164 11.50 -6.24 -0.29
C THR A 164 12.94 -5.93 -0.66
N ALA A 165 13.73 -5.34 0.24
CA ALA A 165 15.14 -5.08 -0.04
C ALA A 165 15.95 -6.38 -0.14
N ALA A 166 15.60 -7.38 0.67
CA ALA A 166 16.34 -8.64 0.69
C ALA A 166 16.08 -9.55 -0.51
N TYR A 167 14.88 -9.50 -1.13
CA TYR A 167 14.50 -10.43 -2.21
C TYR A 167 14.24 -9.76 -3.57
N ARG A 168 13.84 -8.47 -3.59
CA ARG A 168 13.43 -7.77 -4.82
C ARG A 168 14.34 -6.60 -5.17
N GLN A 169 14.58 -5.70 -4.22
CA GLN A 169 15.40 -4.48 -4.38
C GLN A 169 16.82 -4.70 -3.83
N LYS A 170 17.52 -5.64 -4.48
CA LYS A 170 18.85 -6.12 -4.08
C LYS A 170 19.91 -5.01 -4.11
N ASP A 171 19.76 -4.05 -5.01
CA ASP A 171 20.58 -2.84 -5.08
C ASP A 171 20.46 -1.98 -3.81
N ILE A 172 19.26 -1.78 -3.27
CA ILE A 172 19.04 -1.02 -2.02
C ILE A 172 19.74 -1.71 -0.85
N ALA A 173 19.57 -3.03 -0.71
CA ALA A 173 20.23 -3.78 0.35
C ALA A 173 21.76 -3.71 0.21
N THR A 174 22.29 -3.83 -1.02
CA THR A 174 23.72 -3.72 -1.31
C THR A 174 24.27 -2.33 -0.97
N ALA A 175 23.57 -1.27 -1.37
CA ALA A 175 23.96 0.11 -1.08
C ALA A 175 23.98 0.37 0.43
N THR A 176 22.93 -0.07 1.14
CA THR A 176 22.84 0.04 2.60
C THR A 176 24.01 -0.64 3.29
N TYR A 177 24.32 -1.89 2.93
CA TYR A 177 25.47 -2.63 3.44
C TYR A 177 26.80 -1.87 3.22
N LYS A 178 27.03 -1.39 2.00
CA LYS A 178 28.25 -0.64 1.64
C LYS A 178 28.39 0.66 2.45
N ILE A 179 27.28 1.38 2.64
CA ILE A 179 27.27 2.64 3.41
C ILE A 179 27.62 2.35 4.87
N LEU A 180 26.99 1.35 5.49
CA LEU A 180 27.25 1.00 6.90
C LEU A 180 28.71 0.55 7.12
N LYS A 181 29.23 -0.30 6.22
CA LYS A 181 30.64 -0.69 6.23
C LYS A 181 31.58 0.51 6.08
N LYS A 182 31.31 1.40 5.13
CA LYS A 182 32.15 2.59 4.88
C LYS A 182 32.11 3.58 6.05
N ALA A 183 30.98 3.64 6.76
CA ALA A 183 30.78 4.44 7.96
C ALA A 183 31.35 3.78 9.23
N ASN A 184 31.97 2.59 9.13
CA ASN A 184 32.47 1.82 10.26
C ASN A 184 31.41 1.58 11.36
N VAL A 185 30.15 1.37 10.96
CA VAL A 185 29.11 0.96 11.90
C VAL A 185 29.36 -0.49 12.31
N ASP A 186 29.31 -0.78 13.61
CA ASP A 186 29.26 -2.15 14.11
C ASP A 186 27.81 -2.65 14.00
N PHE A 187 27.52 -3.45 12.97
CA PHE A 187 26.16 -3.93 12.72
C PHE A 187 26.07 -5.42 12.39
N THR A 188 24.89 -5.97 12.70
CA THR A 188 24.45 -7.32 12.37
C THR A 188 23.03 -7.30 11.80
N VAL A 189 22.50 -8.47 11.47
CA VAL A 189 21.12 -8.69 11.00
C VAL A 189 20.43 -9.75 11.87
N LEU A 190 19.10 -9.77 11.82
CA LEU A 190 18.31 -10.85 12.41
C LEU A 190 18.38 -12.09 11.52
N ASN A 191 18.85 -13.21 12.09
CA ASN A 191 18.91 -14.51 11.41
C ASN A 191 17.53 -15.10 11.13
N ASP A 192 16.53 -14.72 11.93
CA ASP A 192 15.14 -15.13 11.85
C ASP A 192 14.21 -13.94 11.54
N GLU A 193 14.69 -12.96 10.77
CA GLU A 193 13.92 -11.77 10.45
C GLU A 193 12.53 -12.12 9.89
N LYS A 194 11.49 -11.70 10.60
CA LYS A 194 10.11 -11.92 10.17
C LYS A 194 9.62 -10.77 9.29
N CYS A 195 8.60 -11.05 8.48
CA CYS A 195 7.93 -10.01 7.72
C CYS A 195 7.36 -8.94 8.66
N CYS A 196 7.45 -7.66 8.27
CA CYS A 196 6.95 -6.54 9.06
C CYS A 196 5.42 -6.39 9.07
N GLY A 197 4.67 -7.31 8.45
CA GLY A 197 3.21 -7.24 8.39
C GLY A 197 2.64 -6.17 7.46
N SER A 198 3.45 -5.28 6.87
CA SER A 198 2.94 -4.18 6.02
C SER A 198 2.06 -4.66 4.86
N VAL A 199 2.27 -5.86 4.32
CA VAL A 199 1.43 -6.40 3.25
C VAL A 199 0.07 -6.83 3.81
N LEU A 200 0.03 -7.50 4.96
CA LEU A 200 -1.22 -7.88 5.65
C LEU A 200 -2.07 -6.67 5.98
N PHE A 201 -1.44 -5.65 6.57
CA PHE A 201 -2.11 -4.39 6.89
C PHE A 201 -2.77 -3.75 5.65
N ARG A 202 -2.02 -3.65 4.54
CA ARG A 202 -2.53 -3.09 3.28
C ARG A 202 -3.60 -3.96 2.63
N LEU A 203 -3.70 -5.23 3.00
CA LEU A 203 -4.77 -6.14 2.58
C LEU A 203 -6.01 -6.06 3.47
N GLY A 204 -5.95 -5.36 4.60
CA GLY A 204 -7.08 -5.19 5.54
C GLY A 204 -7.02 -6.09 6.78
N TYR A 205 -5.89 -6.74 7.07
CA TYR A 205 -5.70 -7.59 8.24
C TYR A 205 -4.95 -6.82 9.35
N ASP A 206 -5.35 -6.98 10.61
CA ASP A 206 -4.73 -6.29 11.77
C ASP A 206 -3.51 -7.04 12.33
N GLU A 207 -3.37 -8.35 12.06
CA GLU A 207 -2.27 -9.22 12.56
C GLU A 207 -1.83 -10.26 11.52
#